data_AF-A0A0D2YBK4-F1
#
_entry.id   AF-A0A0D2YBK4-F1
#
_cell.length_a   1.000
_cell.length_b   1.000
_cell.length_c   1.000
_cell.angle_alpha   90.00
_cell.angle_beta   90.00
_cell.angle_gamma   90.00
#
_symmetry.space_group_name_H-M   'P 1'
#
loop_
_entity.id
_entity.type
_entity.pdbx_description
1 polymer ?
#
loop_
_entity_poly.entity_id
_entity_poly.type
_entity_poly.pdbx_seq_one_letter_code
_entity_poly.pdbx_strand_id
1 'polypeptide(L)'
;MQALIIAISVETGSSTISHDTTLAAFETASASDLSISTTLVSTSSAEPTTTLEATTDLSTTLDETTTTFESETTSGSATLISTTTAEASTTTSATPEIPSNRVLNHGFEDTSVFPWQSMSGTLSPSSSEVHSGSQAGFFSGTTPMSAMLGSRQFINPTWITPGKSYKFSAWVKITNTVNCGSRTIVCGHGAGQGTTSSVGSITETGDFSLASVTCSWTQAQWEAGPSVQIRSYCTGLSFFVDDVTLEEVETLG
;
A
#
# COMPACT_ATOMS: atom_id res chain seq x y z
N MET A 1 48.52 24.27 -64.41
CA MET A 1 47.80 25.56 -64.40
C MET A 1 46.55 25.33 -63.55
N GLN A 2 46.32 26.19 -62.55
CA GLN A 2 45.20 26.20 -61.60
C GLN A 2 45.25 25.20 -60.43
N ALA A 3 45.49 25.76 -59.24
CA ALA A 3 44.80 25.41 -58.00
C ALA A 3 44.89 26.63 -57.06
N LEU A 4 43.74 27.26 -56.82
CA LEU A 4 43.52 28.40 -55.94
C LEU A 4 43.27 27.84 -54.53
N ILE A 5 44.07 28.23 -53.54
CA ILE A 5 43.83 27.92 -52.12
C ILE A 5 43.42 29.22 -51.42
N ILE A 6 42.21 29.23 -50.88
CA ILE A 6 41.65 30.30 -50.05
C ILE A 6 41.96 29.96 -48.58
N ALA A 7 42.50 30.95 -47.86
CA ALA A 7 42.87 30.85 -46.46
C ALA A 7 41.64 30.93 -45.52
N ILE A 8 41.65 30.14 -44.45
CA ILE A 8 40.68 30.19 -43.35
C ILE A 8 41.38 30.87 -42.17
N SER A 9 40.81 31.98 -41.67
CA SER A 9 41.29 32.67 -40.47
C SER A 9 40.65 32.06 -39.22
N VAL A 10 41.47 31.77 -38.22
CA VAL A 10 41.07 31.36 -36.86
C VAL A 10 41.43 32.50 -35.92
N GLU A 11 40.43 33.15 -35.32
CA GLU A 11 40.65 34.10 -34.22
C GLU A 11 40.81 33.33 -32.90
N THR A 12 41.96 33.54 -32.26
CA THR A 12 42.28 33.11 -30.90
C THR A 12 42.03 34.27 -29.93
N GLY A 13 40.98 34.17 -29.12
CA GLY A 13 40.73 35.07 -27.99
C GLY A 13 41.54 34.65 -26.78
N SER A 14 42.54 35.47 -26.43
CA SER A 14 43.37 35.38 -25.23
C SER A 14 42.67 36.03 -24.04
N SER A 15 42.78 35.43 -22.85
CA SER A 15 42.67 36.14 -21.58
C SER A 15 43.51 35.44 -20.51
N THR A 16 44.58 36.14 -20.15
CA THR A 16 45.56 35.86 -19.11
C THR A 16 45.03 36.27 -17.73
N ILE A 17 45.10 35.38 -16.75
CA ILE A 17 45.27 35.76 -15.34
C ILE A 17 46.34 34.82 -14.74
N SER A 18 47.51 35.39 -14.47
CA SER A 18 48.51 34.84 -13.54
C SER A 18 48.08 35.14 -12.11
N HIS A 19 48.23 34.16 -11.20
CA HIS A 19 49.25 34.24 -10.16
C HIS A 19 49.60 32.83 -9.65
N ASP A 20 50.90 32.71 -9.44
CA ASP A 20 51.75 31.58 -9.11
C ASP A 20 51.66 31.23 -7.61
N THR A 21 51.98 29.99 -7.24
CA THR A 21 52.96 29.62 -6.20
C THR A 21 52.79 28.16 -5.73
N THR A 22 53.65 27.33 -6.35
CA THR A 22 54.42 26.19 -5.80
C THR A 22 53.78 24.88 -5.32
N LEU A 23 54.00 23.87 -6.16
CA LEU A 23 54.51 22.51 -5.91
C LEU A 23 55.13 22.22 -4.53
N ALA A 24 54.73 21.09 -3.95
CA ALA A 24 55.68 20.06 -3.48
C ALA A 24 54.98 18.69 -3.45
N ALA A 25 55.50 17.75 -4.24
CA ALA A 25 55.19 16.34 -4.17
C ALA A 25 56.07 15.67 -3.10
N PHE A 26 55.52 14.68 -2.39
CA PHE A 26 56.27 13.53 -1.89
C PHE A 26 55.37 12.30 -1.92
N GLU A 27 55.80 11.30 -2.69
CA GLU A 27 55.38 9.91 -2.54
C GLU A 27 55.85 9.37 -1.19
N THR A 28 55.13 8.41 -0.60
CA THR A 28 55.64 7.05 -0.30
C THR A 28 54.53 6.23 0.37
N ALA A 29 54.35 5.02 -0.12
CA ALA A 29 53.44 3.98 0.37
C ALA A 29 53.80 3.47 1.78
N SER A 30 52.81 2.99 2.56
CA SER A 30 53.00 1.74 3.31
C SER A 30 51.70 1.17 3.88
N ALA A 31 51.54 -0.12 3.59
CA ALA A 31 50.77 -1.20 4.21
C ALA A 31 49.68 -0.84 5.24
N SER A 32 48.45 -1.19 4.87
CA SER A 32 47.38 -1.58 5.80
C SER A 32 47.77 -2.90 6.48
N ASP A 33 48.05 -2.86 7.77
CA ASP A 33 47.97 -4.02 8.64
C ASP A 33 47.35 -3.57 9.96
N LEU A 34 46.05 -3.81 10.12
CA LEU A 34 45.40 -3.80 11.41
C LEU A 34 44.47 -5.02 11.49
N SER A 35 45.09 -6.15 11.81
CA SER A 35 44.45 -7.34 12.30
C SER A 35 44.04 -7.12 13.76
N ILE A 36 42.74 -7.06 14.03
CA ILE A 36 42.22 -7.17 15.41
C ILE A 36 41.03 -8.13 15.45
N SER A 37 41.37 -9.34 15.88
CA SER A 37 40.66 -10.27 16.77
C SER A 37 39.14 -10.41 16.69
N THR A 38 38.74 -11.49 16.03
CA THR A 38 37.55 -12.29 16.31
C THR A 38 37.51 -12.70 17.79
N THR A 39 36.48 -12.32 18.52
CA THR A 39 36.12 -12.95 19.81
C THR A 39 34.77 -13.64 19.65
N LEU A 40 34.82 -14.96 19.46
CA LEU A 40 33.66 -15.83 19.61
C LEU A 40 33.36 -15.95 21.11
N VAL A 41 32.23 -15.40 21.55
CA VAL A 41 31.65 -15.72 22.86
C VAL A 41 30.48 -16.64 22.64
N SER A 42 30.76 -17.95 22.75
CA SER A 42 29.76 -18.97 23.01
C SER A 42 29.26 -18.81 24.44
N THR A 43 27.97 -18.53 24.60
CA THR A 43 27.26 -18.79 25.87
C THR A 43 26.07 -19.69 25.58
N SER A 44 26.26 -20.96 25.94
CA SER A 44 25.19 -21.93 26.14
C SER A 44 24.62 -21.71 27.54
N SER A 45 23.31 -21.55 27.67
CA SER A 45 22.63 -21.87 28.94
C SER A 45 21.12 -22.05 28.75
N ALA A 46 20.73 -23.31 28.86
CA ALA A 46 19.51 -23.92 29.39
C ALA A 46 18.16 -23.16 29.36
N GLU A 47 17.18 -23.82 28.74
CA GLU A 47 15.74 -23.66 28.93
C GLU A 47 15.31 -23.78 30.41
N PRO A 48 14.19 -23.15 30.77
CA PRO A 48 13.22 -23.83 31.64
C PRO A 48 11.91 -24.09 30.92
N THR A 49 11.64 -25.38 30.76
CA THR A 49 10.33 -26.00 30.54
C THR A 49 9.39 -25.59 31.67
N THR A 50 8.20 -25.06 31.36
CA THR A 50 7.10 -24.99 32.33
C THR A 50 5.91 -25.78 31.79
N THR A 51 5.80 -26.97 32.36
CA THR A 51 4.65 -27.88 32.32
C THR A 51 3.51 -27.28 33.14
N LEU A 52 2.32 -27.16 32.56
CA LEU A 52 1.06 -27.05 33.30
C LEU A 52 0.16 -28.18 32.81
N GLU A 53 0.02 -29.21 33.65
CA GLU A 53 -0.98 -30.26 33.50
C GLU A 53 -2.20 -29.98 34.38
N ALA A 54 -3.35 -30.41 33.83
CA ALA A 54 -4.56 -30.90 34.50
C ALA A 54 -5.40 -29.84 35.26
N THR A 55 -6.73 -29.84 35.26
CA THR A 55 -7.80 -30.74 34.77
C THR A 55 -9.09 -29.92 34.93
N THR A 56 -10.13 -30.11 34.11
CA THR A 56 -11.54 -30.18 34.55
C THR A 56 -12.39 -30.69 33.38
N ASP A 57 -12.80 -31.95 33.49
CA ASP A 57 -14.00 -32.50 32.87
C ASP A 57 -15.25 -31.74 33.36
N LEU A 58 -16.23 -31.46 32.49
CA LEU A 58 -17.55 -32.10 32.51
C LEU A 58 -18.56 -31.38 31.60
N SER A 59 -19.31 -32.21 30.88
CA SER A 59 -20.75 -32.11 30.59
C SER A 59 -21.28 -31.06 29.60
N THR A 60 -21.61 -31.57 28.41
CA THR A 60 -22.93 -31.51 27.76
C THR A 60 -24.03 -30.70 28.45
N THR A 61 -24.71 -29.84 27.66
CA THR A 61 -26.17 -29.89 27.50
C THR A 61 -26.57 -29.22 26.18
N LEU A 62 -27.19 -30.02 25.32
CA LEU A 62 -28.01 -29.61 24.19
C LEU A 62 -29.27 -28.97 24.78
N ASP A 63 -29.55 -27.70 24.48
CA ASP A 63 -30.81 -27.07 24.91
C ASP A 63 -31.84 -27.26 23.79
N GLU A 64 -32.50 -28.41 23.82
CA GLU A 64 -33.76 -28.65 23.11
C GLU A 64 -34.87 -27.94 23.88
N THR A 65 -35.33 -26.79 23.37
CA THR A 65 -36.52 -26.14 23.91
C THR A 65 -37.77 -26.91 23.46
N THR A 66 -38.11 -27.96 24.21
CA THR A 66 -39.42 -28.63 24.14
C THR A 66 -40.43 -27.75 24.88
N THR A 67 -41.36 -27.14 24.15
CA THR A 67 -42.51 -26.44 24.75
C THR A 67 -43.68 -27.40 24.87
N THR A 68 -43.92 -27.85 26.10
CA THR A 68 -45.12 -28.56 26.53
C THR A 68 -46.28 -27.57 26.61
N PHE A 69 -47.38 -27.83 25.91
CA PHE A 69 -48.66 -27.20 26.18
C PHE A 69 -49.62 -28.26 26.73
N GLU A 70 -49.80 -28.26 28.04
CA GLU A 70 -51.05 -28.68 28.67
C GLU A 70 -52.07 -27.57 28.44
N SER A 71 -53.29 -27.92 28.03
CA SER A 71 -54.45 -27.13 28.39
C SER A 71 -55.70 -27.97 28.46
N GLU A 72 -56.37 -27.73 29.58
CA GLU A 72 -57.54 -28.37 30.11
C GLU A 72 -58.76 -28.20 29.20
N THR A 73 -59.65 -29.19 29.30
CA THR A 73 -60.99 -29.16 28.73
C THR A 73 -61.84 -28.19 29.56
N THR A 74 -62.32 -27.09 28.97
CA THR A 74 -63.47 -26.35 29.50
C THR A 74 -64.32 -25.80 28.36
N SER A 75 -65.62 -26.00 28.53
CA SER A 75 -66.71 -25.83 27.60
C SER A 75 -67.06 -24.36 27.33
N GLY A 76 -67.41 -24.06 26.07
CA GLY A 76 -68.42 -23.06 25.72
C GLY A 76 -67.98 -21.61 25.62
N SER A 77 -67.79 -21.13 24.38
CA SER A 77 -68.46 -19.92 23.84
C SER A 77 -67.89 -19.60 22.45
N ALA A 78 -68.76 -19.56 21.44
CA ALA A 78 -68.39 -19.29 20.06
C ALA A 78 -67.93 -17.84 19.90
N THR A 79 -66.65 -17.64 19.60
CA THR A 79 -66.09 -16.35 19.17
C THR A 79 -65.49 -16.55 17.78
N LEU A 80 -65.96 -15.74 16.82
CA LEU A 80 -65.51 -15.76 15.42
C LEU A 80 -64.04 -15.32 15.36
N ILE A 81 -63.15 -16.26 15.03
CA ILE A 81 -61.73 -15.99 14.82
C ILE A 81 -61.58 -15.50 13.37
N SER A 82 -61.37 -14.19 13.19
CA SER A 82 -60.91 -13.64 11.91
C SER A 82 -59.44 -13.99 11.73
N THR A 83 -59.17 -14.96 10.86
CA THR A 83 -57.82 -15.31 10.40
C THR A 83 -57.31 -14.20 9.49
N THR A 84 -56.50 -13.29 10.02
CA THR A 84 -55.71 -12.35 9.22
C THR A 84 -54.52 -13.10 8.65
N THR A 85 -54.59 -13.46 7.37
CA THR A 85 -53.43 -13.95 6.60
C THR A 85 -52.37 -12.86 6.57
N ALA A 86 -51.27 -13.07 7.30
CA ALA A 86 -50.09 -12.23 7.19
C ALA A 86 -49.52 -12.42 5.77
N GLU A 87 -49.61 -11.37 4.96
CA GLU A 87 -49.03 -11.32 3.63
C GLU A 87 -47.51 -11.49 3.77
N ALA A 88 -46.94 -12.48 3.10
CA ALA A 88 -45.51 -12.74 3.13
C ALA A 88 -44.78 -11.54 2.51
N SER A 89 -44.15 -10.73 3.36
CA SER A 89 -43.32 -9.61 2.92
C SER A 89 -42.12 -10.15 2.15
N THR A 90 -42.15 -10.02 0.84
CA THR A 90 -41.02 -10.31 -0.05
C THR A 90 -39.93 -9.26 0.18
N THR A 91 -38.90 -9.62 0.95
CA THR A 91 -37.65 -8.87 1.02
C THR A 91 -36.89 -9.04 -0.30
N THR A 92 -37.10 -8.11 -1.23
CA THR A 92 -36.23 -8.01 -2.41
C THR A 92 -34.85 -7.55 -1.95
N SER A 93 -33.90 -8.48 -1.86
CA SER A 93 -32.49 -8.15 -1.62
C SER A 93 -31.97 -7.37 -2.82
N ALA A 94 -31.78 -6.06 -2.66
CA ALA A 94 -31.14 -5.24 -3.68
C ALA A 94 -29.68 -5.71 -3.87
N THR A 95 -29.24 -5.84 -5.12
CA THR A 95 -27.83 -6.10 -5.44
C THR A 95 -26.99 -4.92 -4.93
N PRO A 96 -25.87 -5.18 -4.23
CA PRO A 96 -24.98 -4.10 -3.78
C PRO A 96 -24.50 -3.26 -4.97
N GLU A 97 -24.63 -1.94 -4.86
CA GLU A 97 -24.11 -1.02 -5.87
C GLU A 97 -22.58 -1.04 -5.85
N ILE A 98 -21.98 -1.20 -7.04
CA ILE A 98 -20.54 -1.15 -7.21
C ILE A 98 -20.14 0.31 -7.46
N PRO A 99 -19.23 0.89 -6.67
CA PRO A 99 -18.83 2.28 -6.85
C PRO A 99 -18.02 2.46 -8.14
N SER A 100 -18.17 3.62 -8.78
CA SER A 100 -17.41 3.99 -9.99
C SER A 100 -15.91 4.02 -9.71
N ASN A 101 -15.50 4.68 -8.62
CA ASN A 101 -14.16 4.57 -8.06
C ASN A 101 -14.15 3.57 -6.90
N ARG A 102 -13.33 2.53 -7.04
CA ARG A 102 -13.25 1.42 -6.10
C ARG A 102 -12.33 1.71 -4.91
N VAL A 103 -11.68 2.87 -4.91
CA VAL A 103 -10.87 3.39 -3.81
C VAL A 103 -11.72 4.32 -2.96
N LEU A 104 -11.79 4.03 -1.67
CA LEU A 104 -12.43 4.87 -0.67
C LEU A 104 -11.47 5.97 -0.19
N ASN A 105 -12.01 7.10 0.24
CA ASN A 105 -11.23 8.22 0.74
C ASN A 105 -10.03 8.55 -0.19
N HIS A 106 -10.34 8.73 -1.47
CA HIS A 106 -9.33 8.82 -2.52
C HIS A 106 -8.60 10.16 -2.59
N GLY A 107 -9.22 11.23 -2.09
CA GLY A 107 -8.61 12.56 -1.95
C GLY A 107 -8.21 12.91 -0.52
N PHE A 108 -8.38 12.01 0.46
CA PHE A 108 -8.02 12.26 1.87
C PHE A 108 -8.73 13.46 2.51
N GLU A 109 -9.93 13.81 2.04
CA GLU A 109 -10.74 14.95 2.53
C GLU A 109 -11.43 14.69 3.89
N ASP A 110 -11.38 13.44 4.36
CA ASP A 110 -11.88 13.06 5.67
C ASP A 110 -10.86 13.40 6.77
N THR A 111 -11.33 13.60 8.02
CA THR A 111 -10.43 13.83 9.18
C THR A 111 -9.53 12.63 9.51
N SER A 112 -9.74 11.49 8.86
CA SER A 112 -9.02 10.23 9.02
C SER A 112 -8.57 9.73 7.66
N VAL A 113 -7.49 8.93 7.64
CA VAL A 113 -7.02 8.26 6.42
C VAL A 113 -7.70 6.92 6.18
N PHE A 114 -8.61 6.49 7.06
CA PHE A 114 -9.33 5.22 6.87
C PHE A 114 -10.03 5.18 5.50
N PRO A 115 -10.01 4.06 4.76
CA PRO A 115 -9.48 2.74 5.13
C PRO A 115 -8.01 2.48 4.73
N TRP A 116 -7.24 3.53 4.42
CA TRP A 116 -5.82 3.39 4.14
C TRP A 116 -5.03 2.94 5.36
N GLN A 117 -4.01 2.13 5.10
CA GLN A 117 -3.07 1.62 6.09
C GLN A 117 -1.66 2.06 5.70
N SER A 118 -0.85 2.40 6.69
CA SER A 118 0.58 2.61 6.49
C SER A 118 1.34 1.27 6.46
N MET A 119 2.43 1.25 5.72
CA MET A 119 3.43 0.20 5.68
C MET A 119 4.73 0.79 6.20
N SER A 120 5.14 0.41 7.41
CA SER A 120 6.41 0.81 8.03
C SER A 120 6.61 2.33 8.14
N GLY A 121 5.54 3.08 8.40
CA GLY A 121 5.56 4.53 8.55
C GLY A 121 4.22 5.07 9.05
N THR A 122 4.01 6.37 8.88
CA THR A 122 2.78 7.07 9.25
C THR A 122 2.13 7.66 8.02
N LEU A 123 0.80 7.55 7.92
CA LEU A 123 -0.03 8.20 6.92
C LEU A 123 -1.04 9.10 7.65
N SER A 124 -1.13 10.36 7.27
CA SER A 124 -2.06 11.32 7.86
C SER A 124 -2.62 12.27 6.79
N PRO A 125 -3.82 12.85 6.96
CA PRO A 125 -4.27 13.91 6.08
C PRO A 125 -3.38 15.15 6.29
N SER A 126 -3.15 15.92 5.23
CA SER A 126 -2.37 17.16 5.27
C SER A 126 -2.91 18.17 4.28
N SER A 127 -2.95 19.44 4.70
CA SER A 127 -3.31 20.57 3.84
C SER A 127 -2.08 21.37 3.36
N SER A 128 -0.86 20.86 3.58
CA SER A 128 0.38 21.58 3.24
C SER A 128 0.70 21.56 1.75
N GLU A 129 0.36 20.46 1.09
CA GLU A 129 0.60 20.17 -0.32
C GLU A 129 -0.60 19.34 -0.78
N VAL A 130 -1.35 19.86 -1.74
CA VAL A 130 -2.65 19.33 -2.16
C VAL A 130 -2.72 19.40 -3.68
N HIS A 131 -3.18 18.34 -4.33
CA HIS A 131 -3.39 18.35 -5.78
C HIS A 131 -4.79 18.88 -6.10
N SER A 132 -5.81 18.41 -5.38
CA SER A 132 -7.18 18.91 -5.47
C SER A 132 -7.88 18.91 -4.11
N GLY A 133 -8.98 19.67 -3.99
CA GLY A 133 -9.71 19.74 -2.72
C GLY A 133 -8.99 20.55 -1.64
N SER A 134 -8.99 20.05 -0.41
CA SER A 134 -8.47 20.74 0.77
C SER A 134 -7.36 19.97 1.49
N GLN A 135 -7.23 18.68 1.21
CA GLN A 135 -6.26 17.79 1.87
C GLN A 135 -5.68 16.80 0.87
N ALA A 136 -4.54 16.22 1.24
CA ALA A 136 -3.95 15.07 0.59
C ALA A 136 -3.43 14.10 1.65
N GLY A 137 -3.17 12.86 1.27
CA GLY A 137 -2.52 11.88 2.13
C GLY A 137 -1.03 12.14 2.19
N PHE A 138 -0.49 12.44 3.37
CA PHE A 138 0.94 12.55 3.60
C PHE A 138 1.48 11.29 4.27
N PHE A 139 2.37 10.58 3.57
CA PHE A 139 3.12 9.47 4.14
C PHE A 139 4.54 9.90 4.51
N SER A 140 5.02 9.45 5.66
CA SER A 140 6.43 9.53 6.03
C SER A 140 6.86 8.32 6.84
N GLY A 141 8.04 7.77 6.53
CA GLY A 141 8.63 6.69 7.29
C GLY A 141 10.14 6.64 7.15
N THR A 142 10.80 6.09 8.18
CA THR A 142 12.24 5.83 8.21
C THR A 142 12.50 4.57 9.03
N THR A 143 13.37 3.70 8.54
CA THR A 143 13.71 2.42 9.15
C THR A 143 15.23 2.22 9.21
N PRO A 144 15.76 1.50 10.21
CA PRO A 144 17.20 1.28 10.37
C PRO A 144 17.81 0.40 9.26
N MET A 145 16.98 -0.39 8.60
CA MET A 145 17.32 -1.24 7.46
C MET A 145 16.26 -1.06 6.37
N SER A 146 16.60 -1.40 5.12
CA SER A 146 15.64 -1.31 4.03
C SER A 146 14.41 -2.16 4.31
N ALA A 147 13.24 -1.55 4.18
CA ALA A 147 11.94 -2.18 4.38
C ALA A 147 10.97 -1.69 3.31
N MET A 148 9.80 -2.32 3.23
CA MET A 148 8.72 -1.78 2.41
C MET A 148 8.06 -0.62 3.15
N LEU A 149 8.23 0.58 2.63
CA LEU A 149 7.62 1.80 3.13
C LEU A 149 6.54 2.27 2.17
N GLY A 150 5.39 2.70 2.70
CA GLY A 150 4.35 3.32 1.89
C GLY A 150 2.96 3.22 2.50
N SER A 151 1.95 3.30 1.64
CA SER A 151 0.55 3.17 2.03
C SER A 151 -0.18 2.15 1.15
N ARG A 152 -1.22 1.54 1.70
CA ARG A 152 -2.08 0.60 0.99
C ARG A 152 -3.54 0.76 1.37
N GLN A 153 -4.43 0.39 0.46
CA GLN A 153 -5.84 0.18 0.75
C GLN A 153 -6.26 -1.19 0.21
N PHE A 154 -6.91 -1.99 1.05
CA PHE A 154 -7.58 -3.21 0.59
C PHE A 154 -8.86 -2.83 -0.15
N ILE A 155 -9.06 -3.43 -1.31
CA ILE A 155 -10.25 -3.22 -2.13
C ILE A 155 -11.29 -4.26 -1.74
N ASN A 156 -12.55 -3.85 -1.62
CA ASN A 156 -13.62 -4.79 -1.36
C ASN A 156 -13.69 -5.81 -2.52
N PRO A 157 -13.52 -7.11 -2.25
CA PRO A 157 -13.51 -8.12 -3.30
C PRO A 157 -14.81 -8.17 -4.11
N THR A 158 -15.95 -7.80 -3.51
CA THR A 158 -17.26 -7.77 -4.21
C THR A 158 -17.34 -6.71 -5.30
N TRP A 159 -16.45 -5.70 -5.27
CA TRP A 159 -16.40 -4.70 -6.31
C TRP A 159 -15.66 -5.20 -7.54
N ILE A 160 -14.62 -6.02 -7.38
CA ILE A 160 -13.79 -6.44 -8.51
C ILE A 160 -14.03 -7.90 -8.91
N THR A 161 -14.01 -8.15 -10.22
CA THR A 161 -14.01 -9.50 -10.81
C THR A 161 -12.58 -10.00 -11.04
N PRO A 162 -12.23 -11.23 -10.60
CA PRO A 162 -10.97 -11.88 -10.93
C PRO A 162 -10.70 -11.95 -12.43
N GLY A 163 -9.44 -11.75 -12.83
CA GLY A 163 -8.98 -11.75 -14.22
C GLY A 163 -9.31 -10.49 -15.02
N LYS A 164 -10.23 -9.64 -14.54
CA LYS A 164 -10.62 -8.40 -15.20
C LYS A 164 -9.59 -7.29 -14.98
N SER A 165 -9.44 -6.42 -15.98
CA SER A 165 -8.49 -5.31 -15.95
C SER A 165 -9.09 -4.05 -15.33
N TYR A 166 -8.31 -3.41 -14.47
CA TYR A 166 -8.65 -2.14 -13.83
C TYR A 166 -7.46 -1.19 -13.94
N LYS A 167 -7.71 0.11 -14.17
CA LYS A 167 -6.67 1.13 -14.14
C LYS A 167 -6.59 1.69 -12.74
N PHE A 168 -5.45 1.50 -12.09
CA PHE A 168 -5.09 2.16 -10.84
C PHE A 168 -4.25 3.39 -11.16
N SER A 169 -4.67 4.56 -10.69
CA SER A 169 -3.89 5.80 -10.78
C SER A 169 -3.92 6.60 -9.50
N ALA A 170 -2.90 7.43 -9.31
CA ALA A 170 -2.81 8.38 -8.21
C ALA A 170 -1.93 9.57 -8.62
N TRP A 171 -2.25 10.75 -8.10
CA TRP A 171 -1.34 11.88 -8.15
C TRP A 171 -0.37 11.80 -6.98
N VAL A 172 0.92 11.71 -7.27
CA VAL A 172 1.95 11.51 -6.24
C VAL A 172 3.06 12.54 -6.36
N LYS A 173 3.41 13.15 -5.23
CA LYS A 173 4.56 14.04 -5.09
C LYS A 173 5.54 13.43 -4.08
N ILE A 174 6.64 12.87 -4.57
CA ILE A 174 7.72 12.36 -3.70
C ILE A 174 8.50 13.55 -3.14
N THR A 175 8.68 13.60 -1.81
CA THR A 175 9.38 14.71 -1.14
C THR A 175 10.71 14.29 -0.52
N ASN A 176 10.84 13.03 -0.15
CA ASN A 176 12.10 12.51 0.39
C ASN A 176 12.28 11.03 0.07
N THR A 177 13.52 10.65 -0.27
CA THR A 177 13.92 9.27 -0.52
C THR A 177 15.30 9.02 0.07
N VAL A 178 15.47 7.90 0.76
CA VAL A 178 16.75 7.47 1.34
C VAL A 178 16.95 5.99 1.03
N ASN A 179 18.04 5.68 0.30
CA ASN A 179 18.39 4.34 -0.16
C ASN A 179 17.22 3.58 -0.82
N CYS A 180 16.42 4.31 -1.59
CA CYS A 180 15.31 3.72 -2.33
C CYS A 180 15.81 3.04 -3.61
N GLY A 181 15.29 1.84 -3.87
CA GLY A 181 15.30 1.29 -5.22
C GLY A 181 14.30 2.04 -6.11
N SER A 182 13.25 1.35 -6.54
CA SER A 182 12.19 1.92 -7.38
C SER A 182 11.02 2.46 -6.55
N ARG A 183 10.45 3.58 -6.99
CA ARG A 183 9.22 4.17 -6.42
C ARG A 183 8.06 3.69 -7.28
N THR A 184 7.11 3.03 -6.64
CA THR A 184 6.16 2.19 -7.37
C THR A 184 4.74 2.43 -6.93
N ILE A 185 3.86 2.36 -7.92
CA ILE A 185 2.42 2.21 -7.75
C ILE A 185 2.09 0.75 -8.02
N VAL A 186 1.41 0.07 -7.11
CA VAL A 186 1.34 -1.40 -7.08
C VAL A 186 -0.09 -1.88 -6.87
N CYS A 187 -0.51 -2.84 -7.69
CA CYS A 187 -1.64 -3.70 -7.40
C CYS A 187 -1.09 -4.88 -6.59
N GLY A 188 -1.50 -5.02 -5.33
CA GLY A 188 -1.04 -6.08 -4.42
C GLY A 188 -2.19 -6.98 -3.95
N HIS A 189 -1.89 -7.90 -3.04
CA HIS A 189 -2.89 -8.80 -2.46
C HIS A 189 -2.45 -9.34 -1.09
N GLY A 190 -3.36 -9.69 -0.19
CA GLY A 190 -2.98 -10.24 1.12
C GLY A 190 -2.32 -9.25 2.07
N ALA A 191 -2.11 -9.71 3.30
CA ALA A 191 -1.59 -8.88 4.39
C ALA A 191 -0.07 -8.63 4.31
N GLY A 192 0.67 -9.40 3.50
CA GLY A 192 2.10 -9.23 3.33
C GLY A 192 2.46 -7.89 2.68
N GLN A 193 3.57 -7.26 3.10
CA GLN A 193 3.99 -5.98 2.54
C GLN A 193 4.72 -6.12 1.19
N GLY A 194 5.18 -7.31 0.81
CA GLY A 194 5.90 -7.56 -0.46
C GLY A 194 5.04 -8.15 -1.58
N THR A 195 3.78 -8.45 -1.32
CA THR A 195 2.89 -9.11 -2.28
C THR A 195 2.54 -8.16 -3.42
N THR A 196 2.53 -8.71 -4.65
CA THR A 196 2.49 -7.93 -5.89
C THR A 196 1.78 -8.73 -6.96
N SER A 197 0.85 -8.08 -7.66
CA SER A 197 0.23 -8.56 -8.90
C SER A 197 0.76 -7.77 -10.10
N SER A 198 0.80 -6.45 -10.00
CA SER A 198 1.23 -5.56 -11.10
C SER A 198 1.94 -4.33 -10.53
N VAL A 199 2.93 -3.82 -11.26
CA VAL A 199 3.80 -2.72 -10.80
C VAL A 199 3.90 -1.66 -11.89
N GLY A 200 3.63 -0.41 -11.54
CA GLY A 200 3.97 0.78 -12.30
C GLY A 200 5.04 1.60 -11.59
N SER A 201 5.64 2.54 -12.30
CA SER A 201 6.63 3.47 -11.78
C SER A 201 6.01 4.82 -11.43
N ILE A 202 6.55 5.48 -10.41
CA ILE A 202 6.27 6.88 -10.09
C ILE A 202 7.41 7.73 -10.65
N THR A 203 7.08 8.77 -11.39
CA THR A 203 8.06 9.71 -11.95
C THR A 203 8.32 10.83 -10.95
N GLU A 204 9.57 11.05 -10.56
CA GLU A 204 9.92 12.16 -9.67
C GLU A 204 10.14 13.43 -10.47
N THR A 205 9.15 14.31 -10.50
CA THR A 205 9.21 15.61 -11.20
C THR A 205 9.53 16.78 -10.27
N GLY A 206 9.61 16.54 -8.96
CA GLY A 206 9.66 17.58 -7.93
C GLY A 206 8.28 18.16 -7.58
N ASP A 207 7.23 17.73 -8.26
CA ASP A 207 5.85 18.10 -8.01
C ASP A 207 4.92 16.87 -8.13
N PHE A 208 3.61 17.08 -8.02
CA PHE A 208 2.64 16.02 -8.30
C PHE A 208 2.80 15.50 -9.74
N SER A 209 2.84 14.18 -9.85
CA SER A 209 2.84 13.47 -11.12
C SER A 209 1.82 12.35 -11.10
N LEU A 210 1.14 12.13 -12.22
CA LEU A 210 0.20 11.03 -12.36
C LEU A 210 0.98 9.72 -12.54
N ALA A 211 0.90 8.85 -11.54
CA ALA A 211 1.37 7.48 -11.63
C ALA A 211 0.20 6.55 -11.97
N SER A 212 0.43 5.52 -12.79
CA SER A 212 -0.62 4.54 -13.10
C SER A 212 -0.07 3.16 -13.42
N VAL A 213 -0.93 2.15 -13.22
CA VAL A 213 -0.70 0.75 -13.56
C VAL A 213 -2.03 0.08 -13.89
N THR A 214 -2.03 -0.85 -14.85
CA THR A 214 -3.19 -1.72 -15.08
C THR A 214 -3.11 -2.92 -14.15
N CYS A 215 -4.10 -3.08 -13.29
CA CYS A 215 -4.28 -4.19 -12.38
C CYS A 215 -5.10 -5.31 -13.01
N SER A 216 -4.71 -6.54 -12.73
CA SER A 216 -5.59 -7.72 -12.80
C SER A 216 -5.19 -8.67 -11.68
N TRP A 217 -6.18 -9.24 -11.00
CA TRP A 217 -5.96 -10.18 -9.91
C TRP A 217 -6.46 -11.57 -10.31
N THR A 218 -5.63 -12.59 -10.12
CA THR A 218 -6.10 -13.99 -10.27
C THR A 218 -7.11 -14.33 -9.18
N GLN A 219 -7.85 -15.44 -9.34
CA GLN A 219 -8.78 -15.93 -8.31
C GLN A 219 -8.10 -16.03 -6.93
N ALA A 220 -6.92 -16.64 -6.86
CA ALA A 220 -6.18 -16.78 -5.59
C ALA A 220 -5.73 -15.44 -5.00
N GLN A 221 -5.33 -14.47 -5.84
CA GLN A 221 -4.95 -13.14 -5.36
C GLN A 221 -6.17 -12.34 -4.88
N TRP A 222 -7.32 -12.51 -5.53
CA TRP A 222 -8.59 -11.92 -5.11
C TRP A 222 -9.05 -12.51 -3.77
N GLU A 223 -8.97 -13.83 -3.59
CA GLU A 223 -9.29 -14.50 -2.32
C GLU A 223 -8.35 -14.09 -1.18
N ALA A 224 -7.09 -13.78 -1.49
CA ALA A 224 -6.14 -13.27 -0.52
C ALA A 224 -6.44 -11.83 -0.07
N GLY A 225 -7.33 -11.11 -0.74
CA GLY A 225 -7.65 -9.71 -0.45
C GLY A 225 -6.88 -8.76 -1.36
N PRO A 226 -7.46 -8.27 -2.47
CA PRO A 226 -6.83 -7.36 -3.41
C PRO A 226 -6.53 -6.01 -2.75
N SER A 227 -5.46 -5.34 -3.18
CA SER A 227 -5.09 -4.02 -2.67
C SER A 227 -4.45 -3.14 -3.72
N VAL A 228 -4.52 -1.84 -3.49
CA VAL A 228 -3.78 -0.81 -4.21
C VAL A 228 -2.78 -0.16 -3.27
N GLN A 229 -1.57 0.14 -3.75
CA GLN A 229 -0.47 0.55 -2.89
C GLN A 229 0.44 1.57 -3.57
N ILE A 230 0.98 2.49 -2.78
CA ILE A 230 2.07 3.39 -3.16
C ILE A 230 3.21 3.08 -2.22
N ARG A 231 4.32 2.54 -2.76
CA ARG A 231 5.39 2.03 -1.91
C ARG A 231 6.75 2.01 -2.60
N SER A 232 7.78 1.89 -1.77
CA SER A 232 9.15 1.63 -2.21
C SER A 232 9.89 0.78 -1.17
N TYR A 233 10.88 0.01 -1.62
CA TYR A 233 11.82 -0.67 -0.75
C TYR A 233 13.00 0.26 -0.46
N CYS A 234 13.09 0.75 0.77
CA CYS A 234 13.96 1.87 1.15
C CYS A 234 14.23 1.94 2.65
N THR A 235 15.15 2.81 3.08
CA THR A 235 15.35 3.14 4.50
C THR A 235 14.62 4.42 4.91
N GLY A 236 14.17 5.22 3.94
CA GLY A 236 13.37 6.42 4.19
C GLY A 236 12.57 6.82 2.97
N LEU A 237 11.30 7.19 3.18
CA LEU A 237 10.39 7.61 2.12
C LEU A 237 9.39 8.61 2.70
N SER A 238 9.15 9.70 1.98
CA SER A 238 8.02 10.59 2.22
C SER A 238 7.41 11.04 0.90
N PHE A 239 6.08 11.14 0.88
CA PHE A 239 5.32 11.57 -0.29
C PHE A 239 3.94 12.10 0.09
N PHE A 240 3.40 12.93 -0.79
CA PHE A 240 1.97 13.24 -0.83
C PHE A 240 1.30 12.39 -1.91
N VAL A 241 0.09 11.92 -1.62
CA VAL A 241 -0.79 11.21 -2.54
C VAL A 241 -2.17 11.87 -2.52
N ASP A 242 -2.76 12.02 -3.69
CA ASP A 242 -4.08 12.60 -3.85
C ASP A 242 -4.80 11.98 -5.07
N ASP A 243 -6.12 12.21 -5.16
CA ASP A 243 -6.98 11.87 -6.30
C ASP A 243 -6.78 10.44 -6.82
N VAL A 244 -6.86 9.47 -5.90
CA VAL A 244 -6.60 8.06 -6.20
C VAL A 244 -7.78 7.40 -6.89
N THR A 245 -7.57 6.73 -8.03
CA THR A 245 -8.64 6.03 -8.74
C THR A 245 -8.32 4.57 -9.01
N LEU A 246 -9.34 3.71 -8.89
CA LEU A 246 -9.34 2.34 -9.41
C LEU A 246 -10.61 2.11 -10.20
N GLU A 247 -10.48 2.16 -11.52
CA GLU A 247 -11.60 2.13 -12.47
C GLU A 247 -11.47 0.94 -13.40
N GLU A 248 -12.60 0.41 -13.89
CA GLU A 248 -12.58 -0.66 -14.86
C GLU A 248 -12.04 -0.18 -16.21
N VAL A 249 -11.20 -0.98 -16.87
CA VAL A 249 -10.77 -0.69 -18.24
C VAL A 249 -11.78 -1.30 -19.20
N GLU A 250 -12.49 -0.46 -19.95
CA GLU A 250 -13.37 -0.94 -21.02
C GLU A 250 -12.52 -1.65 -22.09
N THR A 251 -12.72 -2.96 -22.24
CA THR A 251 -12.23 -3.67 -23.40
C THR A 251 -13.16 -3.38 -24.56
N LEU A 252 -12.67 -2.66 -25.58
CA LEU A 252 -13.35 -2.57 -26.87
C LEU A 252 -13.50 -4.00 -27.41
N GLY A 253 -14.74 -4.50 -27.43
CA GLY A 253 -15.10 -5.81 -27.96
C GLY A 253 -15.04 -5.89 -29.47
#